data_AF-A0A9Q0UP10-F1
#
_entry.id   AF-A0A9Q0UP10-F1
#
_cell.length_a   1.000
_cell.length_b   1.000
_cell.length_c   1.000
_cell.angle_alpha   90.00
_cell.angle_beta   90.00
_cell.angle_gamma   90.00
#
_symmetry.space_group_name_H-M   'P 1'
#
loop_
_entity.id
_entity.type
_entity.pdbx_description
1 polymer ?
#
loop_
_entity_poly.entity_id
_entity_poly.type
_entity_poly.pdbx_seq_one_letter_code
_entity_poly.pdbx_strand_id
1 'polypeptide(L)'
;MATRSHVLVAPLPGAGHINPMLQFSRRLVSKGINVTFVITKFISKSRNLGSSIGSIQLDTISDGYDDGGFAQAGSMEAYLSRLHDVGPKHLSDLIKRHQTSSSPLHAVIYEPFLAWALEVAKDCGLFAAAFFTHACAVDYIFYSVYHEVLKLPVSSTPVLIEGLPLLLELQDLPSFVAVPDSYPANVKMTMSQFANLDKADRVLINTFYKLENEVNFHHF
;
A
#
# COMPACT_ATOMS: atom_id res chain seq x y z
N MET A 1 -28.20 -1.34 -19.22
CA MET A 1 -26.75 -1.64 -19.34
C MET A 1 -26.26 -2.08 -17.97
N ALA A 2 -25.59 -3.23 -17.85
CA ALA A 2 -25.03 -3.64 -16.56
C ALA A 2 -23.98 -2.60 -16.13
N THR A 3 -24.15 -2.03 -14.94
CA THR A 3 -23.16 -1.11 -14.36
C THR A 3 -21.89 -1.89 -14.07
N ARG A 4 -20.81 -1.51 -14.75
CA ARG A 4 -19.50 -2.13 -14.58
C ARG A 4 -18.92 -1.65 -13.25
N SER A 5 -18.54 -2.57 -12.35
CA SER A 5 -17.91 -2.21 -11.08
C SER A 5 -16.69 -1.33 -11.31
N HIS A 6 -16.55 -0.27 -10.53
CA HIS A 6 -15.45 0.70 -10.65
C HIS A 6 -14.65 0.74 -9.36
N VAL A 7 -13.34 0.53 -9.49
CA VAL A 7 -12.40 0.46 -8.37
C VAL A 7 -11.35 1.54 -8.51
N LEU A 8 -11.04 2.18 -7.39
CA LEU A 8 -9.91 3.09 -7.27
C LEU A 8 -8.70 2.33 -6.71
N VAL A 9 -7.53 2.50 -7.31
CA VAL A 9 -6.29 1.84 -6.89
C VAL A 9 -5.28 2.90 -6.44
N ALA A 10 -4.86 2.85 -5.17
CA ALA A 10 -4.02 3.85 -4.53
C ALA A 10 -2.68 3.24 -4.03
N PRO A 11 -1.62 3.26 -4.86
CA PRO A 11 -0.29 2.82 -4.47
C PRO A 11 0.47 3.86 -3.61
N LEU A 12 1.43 3.40 -2.81
CA LEU A 12 2.50 4.28 -2.31
C LEU A 12 3.29 4.85 -3.52
N PRO A 13 3.69 6.14 -3.52
CA PRO A 13 4.32 6.79 -4.68
C PRO A 13 5.80 6.41 -4.87
N GLY A 14 6.05 5.13 -5.13
CA GLY A 14 7.34 4.55 -5.48
C GLY A 14 7.17 3.47 -6.55
N ALA A 15 8.13 3.36 -7.48
CA ALA A 15 8.02 2.44 -8.63
C ALA A 15 7.83 0.97 -8.21
N GLY A 16 8.41 0.56 -7.07
CA GLY A 16 8.26 -0.76 -6.49
C GLY A 16 6.82 -1.10 -6.07
N HIS A 17 6.00 -0.09 -5.74
CA HIS A 17 4.59 -0.28 -5.37
C HIS A 17 3.65 -0.01 -6.55
N ILE A 18 3.94 1.02 -7.34
CA ILE A 18 3.15 1.41 -8.51
C ILE A 18 3.09 0.28 -9.54
N ASN A 19 4.23 -0.34 -9.87
CA ASN A 19 4.28 -1.31 -10.95
C ASN A 19 3.45 -2.59 -10.66
N PRO A 20 3.58 -3.26 -9.49
CA PRO A 20 2.74 -4.40 -9.16
C PRO A 20 1.24 -4.07 -9.17
N MET A 21 0.85 -2.96 -8.55
CA MET A 21 -0.56 -2.55 -8.49
C MET A 21 -1.11 -2.16 -9.87
N LEU A 22 -0.27 -1.62 -10.75
CA LEU A 22 -0.65 -1.35 -12.15
C LEU A 22 -0.85 -2.65 -12.93
N GLN A 23 -0.01 -3.68 -12.72
CA GLN A 23 -0.21 -5.00 -13.35
C GLN A 23 -1.47 -5.68 -12.81
N PHE A 24 -1.74 -5.57 -11.52
CA PHE A 24 -2.99 -6.05 -10.94
C PHE A 24 -4.20 -5.32 -11.55
N SER A 25 -4.11 -4.00 -11.72
CA SER A 25 -5.14 -3.19 -12.37
C SER A 25 -5.44 -3.66 -13.80
N ARG A 26 -4.41 -4.04 -14.58
CA ARG A 26 -4.61 -4.63 -15.91
C ARG A 26 -5.38 -5.95 -15.86
N ARG A 27 -5.13 -6.78 -14.84
CA ARG A 27 -5.90 -8.01 -14.61
C ARG A 27 -7.36 -7.70 -14.28
N LEU A 28 -7.64 -6.71 -13.43
CA LEU A 28 -9.02 -6.29 -13.13
C LEU A 28 -9.74 -5.81 -14.39
N VAL A 29 -9.09 -4.99 -15.21
CA VAL A 29 -9.63 -4.53 -16.49
C VAL A 29 -9.97 -5.70 -17.41
N SER A 30 -9.08 -6.69 -17.51
CA SER A 30 -9.32 -7.90 -18.34
C SER A 30 -10.52 -8.73 -17.86
N LYS A 31 -10.94 -8.56 -16.59
CA LYS A 31 -12.10 -9.21 -15.99
C LYS A 31 -13.37 -8.38 -16.04
N GLY A 32 -13.37 -7.28 -16.80
CA GLY A 32 -14.56 -6.46 -16.91
C GLY A 32 -14.75 -5.51 -15.73
N ILE A 33 -13.70 -5.10 -15.02
CA ILE A 33 -13.77 -4.07 -13.96
C ILE A 33 -13.23 -2.74 -14.51
N ASN A 34 -13.86 -1.61 -14.16
CA ASN A 34 -13.32 -0.28 -14.45
C ASN A 34 -12.30 0.08 -13.37
N VAL A 35 -11.19 0.70 -13.76
CA VAL A 35 -10.12 1.08 -12.82
C VAL A 35 -9.72 2.53 -13.02
N THR A 36 -9.78 3.28 -11.93
CA THR A 36 -9.06 4.56 -11.76
C THR A 36 -7.83 4.29 -10.92
N PHE A 37 -6.65 4.52 -11.50
CA PHE A 37 -5.37 4.36 -10.84
C PHE A 37 -4.84 5.72 -10.40
N VAL A 38 -4.57 5.86 -9.10
CA VAL A 38 -4.13 7.11 -8.50
C VAL A 38 -2.62 7.23 -8.58
N ILE A 39 -2.15 8.39 -9.01
CA ILE A 39 -0.75 8.79 -8.94
C ILE A 39 -0.63 10.17 -8.27
N THR A 40 0.56 10.55 -7.82
CA THR A 40 0.74 11.92 -7.32
C THR A 40 0.81 12.90 -8.49
N LYS A 41 0.41 14.15 -8.26
CA LYS A 41 0.55 15.22 -9.26
C LYS A 41 2.00 15.36 -9.74
N PHE A 42 2.98 15.21 -8.84
CA PHE A 42 4.39 15.22 -9.22
C PHE A 42 4.73 14.10 -10.21
N ILE A 43 4.31 12.86 -9.96
CA ILE A 43 4.54 11.72 -10.87
C ILE A 43 3.85 11.96 -12.22
N SER A 44 2.61 12.47 -12.20
CA SER A 44 1.86 12.77 -13.44
C SER A 44 2.58 13.81 -14.29
N LYS A 45 3.03 14.92 -13.69
CA LYS A 45 3.76 16.00 -14.38
C LYS A 45 5.12 15.53 -14.88
N SER A 46 5.93 14.93 -14.01
CA SER A 46 7.32 14.54 -14.33
C SER A 46 7.41 13.48 -15.43
N ARG A 47 6.38 12.63 -15.56
CA ARG A 47 6.31 11.60 -16.61
C ARG A 47 5.42 12.00 -17.79
N ASN A 48 4.87 13.23 -17.81
CA ASN A 48 3.92 13.70 -18.82
C ASN A 48 2.78 12.71 -19.08
N LEU A 49 2.23 12.14 -18.00
CA LEU A 49 1.14 11.16 -18.12
C LEU A 49 -0.17 11.88 -18.46
N GLY A 50 -0.88 11.34 -19.45
CA GLY A 50 -2.25 11.75 -19.75
C GLY A 50 -3.26 11.21 -18.73
N SER A 51 -4.55 11.28 -19.08
CA SER A 51 -5.64 10.80 -18.22
C SER A 51 -5.86 9.28 -18.23
N SER A 52 -5.01 8.51 -18.93
CA SER A 52 -5.16 7.06 -19.02
C SER A 52 -3.88 6.35 -19.46
N ILE A 53 -3.72 5.08 -19.06
CA ILE A 53 -2.73 4.13 -19.60
C ILE A 53 -3.50 2.93 -20.17
N GLY A 54 -3.64 2.87 -21.49
CA GLY A 54 -4.52 1.89 -22.14
C GLY A 54 -5.95 2.10 -21.67
N SER A 55 -6.56 1.06 -21.10
CA SER A 55 -7.94 1.11 -20.58
C SER A 55 -8.03 1.48 -19.09
N ILE A 56 -6.92 1.80 -18.43
CA ILE A 56 -6.88 2.24 -17.03
C ILE A 56 -6.93 3.76 -17.02
N GLN A 57 -7.91 4.33 -16.30
CA GLN A 57 -8.00 5.77 -16.08
C GLN A 57 -6.96 6.20 -15.04
N LEU A 58 -6.37 7.38 -15.23
CA LEU A 58 -5.46 8.00 -14.27
C LEU A 58 -6.13 9.21 -13.64
N ASP A 59 -5.99 9.32 -12.32
CA ASP A 59 -6.36 10.53 -11.58
C ASP A 59 -5.26 10.84 -10.57
N THR A 60 -5.28 12.05 -10.04
CA THR A 60 -4.18 12.56 -9.22
C THR A 60 -4.62 13.01 -7.84
N ILE A 61 -3.76 12.75 -6.87
CA ILE A 61 -3.79 13.36 -5.55
C ILE A 61 -2.50 14.18 -5.33
N SER A 62 -2.54 15.10 -4.38
CA SER A 62 -1.32 15.76 -3.91
C SER A 62 -0.64 14.89 -2.86
N ASP A 63 0.69 14.79 -2.93
CA ASP A 63 1.55 14.30 -1.84
C ASP A 63 2.12 15.46 -1.01
N GLY A 64 1.70 16.69 -1.30
CA GLY A 64 2.18 17.91 -0.66
C GLY A 64 3.50 18.44 -1.24
N TYR A 65 4.08 17.75 -2.22
CA TYR A 65 5.30 18.12 -2.94
C TYR A 65 5.07 18.06 -4.46
N ASP A 66 4.00 18.69 -4.94
CA ASP A 66 3.50 18.58 -6.32
C ASP A 66 4.49 19.02 -7.43
N ASP A 67 5.57 19.71 -7.09
CA ASP A 67 6.54 20.28 -8.03
C ASP A 67 7.91 19.60 -7.98
N GLY A 68 8.46 19.33 -6.79
CA GLY A 68 9.77 18.69 -6.63
C GLY A 68 9.73 17.26 -6.06
N GLY A 69 8.55 16.73 -5.75
CA GLY A 69 8.35 15.36 -5.28
C GLY A 69 9.16 15.03 -4.02
N PHE A 70 9.59 13.78 -3.90
CA PHE A 70 10.39 13.32 -2.76
C PHE A 70 11.64 14.17 -2.50
N ALA A 71 12.33 14.62 -3.55
CA ALA A 71 13.55 15.43 -3.41
C ALA A 71 13.30 16.77 -2.70
N GLN A 72 12.09 17.34 -2.86
CA GLN A 72 11.70 18.57 -2.18
C GLN A 72 11.46 18.38 -0.67
N ALA A 73 11.12 17.17 -0.23
CA ALA A 73 10.90 16.87 1.18
C ALA A 73 12.20 16.84 2.00
N GLY A 74 13.33 16.53 1.37
CA GLY A 74 14.64 16.46 2.02
C GLY A 74 14.89 15.22 2.89
N SER A 75 13.83 14.52 3.32
CA SER A 75 13.95 13.25 4.04
C SER A 75 12.71 12.36 3.86
N MET A 76 12.86 11.07 4.16
CA MET A 76 11.75 10.11 4.17
C MET A 76 10.68 10.49 5.22
N GLU A 77 11.12 10.90 6.40
CA GLU A 77 10.21 11.31 7.48
C GLU A 77 9.35 12.51 7.07
N ALA A 78 9.97 13.55 6.51
CA ALA A 78 9.26 14.74 6.05
C ALA A 78 8.27 14.39 4.93
N TYR A 79 8.68 13.53 3.99
CA TYR A 79 7.83 13.09 2.89
C TYR A 79 6.59 12.34 3.40
N LEU A 80 6.78 11.32 4.23
CA LEU A 80 5.68 10.50 4.73
C LEU A 80 4.74 11.28 5.66
N SER A 81 5.29 12.16 6.51
CA SER A 81 4.50 13.04 7.38
C SER A 81 3.60 13.95 6.56
N ARG A 82 4.16 14.62 5.54
CA ARG A 82 3.39 15.51 4.68
C ARG A 82 2.34 14.75 3.87
N LEU A 83 2.68 13.59 3.32
CA LEU A 83 1.75 12.74 2.58
C LEU A 83 0.59 12.30 3.50
N HIS A 84 0.87 11.95 4.75
CA HIS A 84 -0.14 11.62 5.75
C HIS A 84 -1.05 12.82 6.06
N ASP A 85 -0.52 14.04 6.13
CA ASP A 85 -1.31 15.25 6.44
C ASP A 85 -2.27 15.65 5.30
N VAL A 86 -1.83 15.53 4.04
CA VAL A 86 -2.59 16.05 2.89
C VAL A 86 -3.32 14.98 2.09
N GLY A 87 -2.80 13.75 2.08
CA GLY A 87 -3.30 12.61 1.33
C GLY A 87 -4.77 12.28 1.62
N PRO A 88 -5.19 12.17 2.90
CA PRO A 88 -6.56 11.80 3.25
C PRO A 88 -7.61 12.73 2.65
N LYS A 89 -7.39 14.05 2.75
CA LYS A 89 -8.29 15.05 2.18
C LYS A 89 -8.36 14.94 0.66
N HIS A 90 -7.22 14.84 -0.02
CA HIS A 90 -7.18 14.75 -1.48
C HIS A 90 -7.82 13.45 -2.00
N LEU A 91 -7.63 12.33 -1.30
CA LEU A 91 -8.28 11.06 -1.64
C LEU A 91 -9.78 11.12 -1.39
N SER A 92 -10.23 11.70 -0.27
CA SER A 92 -11.66 11.89 0.03
C SER A 92 -12.33 12.77 -1.03
N ASP A 93 -11.72 13.90 -1.39
CA ASP A 93 -12.22 14.80 -2.43
C ASP A 93 -12.29 14.08 -3.78
N LEU A 94 -11.26 13.30 -4.13
CA LEU A 94 -11.23 12.48 -5.34
C LEU A 94 -12.39 11.47 -5.35
N ILE A 95 -12.58 10.71 -4.28
CA ILE A 95 -13.68 9.74 -4.17
C ILE A 95 -15.04 10.43 -4.36
N LYS A 96 -15.28 11.55 -3.67
CA LYS A 96 -16.52 12.33 -3.79
C LYS A 96 -16.78 12.80 -5.21
N ARG A 97 -15.76 13.23 -5.96
CA ARG A 97 -15.89 13.59 -7.38
C ARG A 97 -16.33 12.39 -8.24
N HIS A 98 -15.80 11.21 -7.97
CA HIS A 98 -16.21 10.01 -8.72
C HIS A 98 -17.62 9.54 -8.34
N GLN A 99 -18.07 9.74 -7.10
CA GLN A 99 -19.42 9.39 -6.66
C GLN A 99 -20.53 10.16 -7.39
N THR A 100 -20.25 11.38 -7.88
CA THR A 100 -21.20 12.18 -8.65
C THR A 100 -21.12 11.94 -10.16
N SER A 101 -20.23 11.04 -10.61
CA SER A 101 -20.04 10.71 -12.02
C SER A 101 -21.01 9.63 -12.50
N SER A 102 -21.00 9.34 -13.81
CA SER A 102 -21.77 8.23 -14.39
C SER A 102 -21.25 6.84 -14.02
N SER A 103 -20.07 6.75 -13.38
CA SER A 103 -19.44 5.48 -12.96
C SER A 103 -18.93 5.62 -11.52
N PRO A 104 -19.81 5.58 -10.51
CA PRO A 104 -19.44 5.74 -9.10
C PRO A 104 -18.46 4.66 -8.64
N LEU A 105 -17.58 5.01 -7.70
CA LEU A 105 -16.65 4.05 -7.09
C LEU A 105 -17.39 3.09 -6.18
N HIS A 106 -17.00 1.82 -6.25
CA HIS A 106 -17.53 0.74 -5.42
C HIS A 106 -16.49 0.22 -4.43
N ALA A 107 -15.20 0.37 -4.75
CA ALA A 107 -14.11 -0.08 -3.90
C ALA A 107 -12.86 0.78 -4.04
N VAL A 108 -12.02 0.73 -3.00
CA VAL A 108 -10.66 1.25 -2.96
C VAL A 108 -9.71 0.08 -2.68
N ILE A 109 -8.73 -0.12 -3.55
CA ILE A 109 -7.59 -1.00 -3.30
C ILE A 109 -6.42 -0.09 -2.93
N TYR A 110 -5.93 -0.19 -1.71
CA TYR A 110 -4.89 0.70 -1.20
C TYR A 110 -3.65 -0.08 -0.78
N GLU A 111 -2.50 0.58 -0.85
CA GLU A 111 -1.25 0.05 -0.31
C GLU A 111 -1.21 0.28 1.22
N PRO A 112 -0.93 -0.74 2.05
CA PRO A 112 -1.03 -0.66 3.51
C PRO A 112 -0.18 0.42 4.20
N PHE A 113 0.94 0.87 3.62
CA PHE A 113 1.69 2.02 4.16
C PHE A 113 0.87 3.31 4.11
N LEU A 114 -0.21 3.34 3.33
CA LEU A 114 -1.23 4.38 3.33
C LEU A 114 -2.42 3.97 4.21
N ALA A 115 -2.18 3.58 5.48
CA ALA A 115 -3.25 3.13 6.40
C ALA A 115 -4.45 4.10 6.50
N TRP A 116 -4.21 5.40 6.31
CA TRP A 116 -5.26 6.43 6.24
C TRP A 116 -6.23 6.27 5.05
N ALA A 117 -5.80 5.62 3.96
CA ALA A 117 -6.64 5.36 2.79
C ALA A 117 -7.78 4.39 3.11
N LEU A 118 -7.55 3.45 4.04
CA LEU A 118 -8.61 2.58 4.56
C LEU A 118 -9.70 3.39 5.25
N GLU A 119 -9.34 4.25 6.20
CA GLU A 119 -10.31 5.08 6.94
C GLU A 119 -11.11 5.96 5.97
N VAL A 120 -10.43 6.61 5.03
CA VAL A 120 -11.10 7.43 3.99
C VAL A 120 -12.09 6.62 3.15
N ALA A 121 -11.73 5.39 2.77
CA ALA A 121 -12.62 4.51 2.01
C ALA A 121 -13.86 4.12 2.84
N LYS A 122 -13.67 3.76 4.11
CA LYS A 122 -14.75 3.39 5.03
C LYS A 122 -15.68 4.56 5.35
N ASP A 123 -15.14 5.75 5.56
CA ASP A 123 -15.91 6.99 5.76
C ASP A 123 -16.78 7.32 4.53
N CYS A 124 -16.33 6.92 3.34
CA CYS A 124 -17.08 7.05 2.09
C CYS A 124 -18.02 5.86 1.82
N GLY A 125 -18.14 4.90 2.75
CA GLY A 125 -18.99 3.71 2.60
C GLY A 125 -18.53 2.73 1.53
N LEU A 126 -17.23 2.73 1.17
CA LEU A 126 -16.66 1.89 0.13
C LEU A 126 -16.10 0.59 0.69
N PHE A 127 -16.14 -0.45 -0.15
CA PHE A 127 -15.33 -1.65 0.08
C PHE A 127 -13.85 -1.28 0.00
N ALA A 128 -13.04 -1.80 0.91
CA ALA A 128 -11.62 -1.48 0.99
C ALA A 128 -10.79 -2.76 1.04
N ALA A 129 -9.85 -2.91 0.10
CA ALA A 129 -8.90 -4.01 0.07
C ALA A 129 -7.48 -3.51 0.24
N ALA A 130 -6.76 -4.06 1.21
CA ALA A 130 -5.34 -3.88 1.38
C ALA A 130 -4.60 -4.66 0.28
N PHE A 131 -3.60 -4.06 -0.36
CA PHE A 131 -2.74 -4.72 -1.37
C PHE A 131 -1.28 -4.62 -0.95
N PHE A 132 -0.76 -5.70 -0.40
CA PHE A 132 0.65 -5.83 -0.03
C PHE A 132 1.51 -6.11 -1.25
N THR A 133 2.56 -5.30 -1.40
CA THR A 133 3.52 -5.42 -2.52
C THR A 133 4.80 -6.17 -2.17
N HIS A 134 5.01 -6.50 -0.89
CA HIS A 134 6.16 -7.29 -0.45
C HIS A 134 5.88 -8.79 -0.53
N ALA A 135 6.92 -9.58 -0.25
CA ALA A 135 6.78 -11.01 -0.04
C ALA A 135 5.99 -11.29 1.25
N CYS A 136 5.19 -12.36 1.26
CA CYS A 136 4.43 -12.78 2.43
C CYS A 136 5.31 -12.94 3.68
N ALA A 137 6.50 -13.53 3.54
CA ALA A 137 7.42 -13.72 4.66
C ALA A 137 7.87 -12.40 5.30
N VAL A 138 8.07 -11.35 4.47
CA VAL A 138 8.50 -10.03 4.93
C VAL A 138 7.38 -9.33 5.69
N ASP A 139 6.16 -9.34 5.15
CA ASP A 139 5.00 -8.75 5.84
C ASP A 139 4.68 -9.48 7.15
N TYR A 140 4.91 -10.81 7.20
CA TYR A 140 4.73 -11.58 8.42
C TYR A 140 5.80 -11.32 9.50
N ILE A 141 7.05 -11.02 9.11
CA ILE A 141 8.06 -10.50 10.05
C ILE A 141 7.57 -9.18 10.64
N PHE A 142 7.06 -8.26 9.81
CA PHE A 142 6.56 -6.97 10.30
C PHE A 142 5.34 -7.11 11.21
N TYR A 143 4.43 -8.01 10.85
CA TYR A 143 3.30 -8.38 11.70
C TYR A 143 3.77 -8.92 13.06
N SER A 144 4.78 -9.80 13.06
CA SER A 144 5.36 -10.35 14.28
C SER A 144 5.99 -9.26 15.16
N VAL A 145 6.63 -8.25 14.56
CA VAL A 145 7.14 -7.08 15.29
C VAL A 145 5.99 -6.25 15.86
N TYR A 146 4.97 -5.95 15.05
CA TYR A 146 3.82 -5.14 15.45
C TYR A 146 3.07 -5.73 16.65
N HIS A 147 2.90 -7.06 16.67
CA HIS A 147 2.26 -7.79 17.77
C HIS A 147 3.21 -8.18 18.90
N GLU A 148 4.44 -7.64 18.92
CA GLU A 148 5.47 -7.92 19.93
C GLU A 148 5.88 -9.41 20.06
N VAL A 149 5.55 -10.24 19.07
CA VAL A 149 6.04 -11.62 18.94
C VAL A 149 7.55 -11.60 18.67
N LEU A 150 8.02 -10.64 17.86
CA LEU A 150 9.43 -10.36 17.62
C LEU A 150 9.80 -8.99 18.19
N LYS A 151 10.65 -8.96 19.21
CA LYS A 151 11.09 -7.70 19.86
C LYS A 151 12.29 -7.09 19.14
N LEU A 152 12.26 -5.77 18.97
CA LEU A 152 13.37 -4.99 18.42
C LEU A 152 14.28 -4.43 19.55
N PRO A 153 15.60 -4.30 19.30
CA PRO A 153 16.33 -4.83 18.16
C PRO A 153 16.47 -6.36 18.26
N VAL A 154 16.45 -7.04 17.11
CA VAL A 154 16.72 -8.49 17.09
C VAL A 154 18.21 -8.70 17.29
N SER A 155 18.59 -9.34 18.40
CA SER A 155 19.99 -9.43 18.85
C SER A 155 20.56 -10.85 18.88
N SER A 156 19.78 -11.87 18.52
CA SER A 156 20.21 -13.27 18.57
C SER A 156 19.66 -14.10 17.40
N THR A 157 20.39 -15.16 17.04
CA THR A 157 20.03 -16.14 16.01
C THR A 157 19.97 -17.55 16.60
N PRO A 158 19.21 -18.49 15.99
CA PRO A 158 18.30 -18.29 14.86
C PRO A 158 17.07 -17.46 15.26
N VAL A 159 16.55 -16.66 14.33
CA VAL A 159 15.29 -15.93 14.51
C VAL A 159 14.16 -16.90 14.21
N LEU A 160 13.48 -17.35 15.26
CA LEU A 160 12.40 -18.32 15.17
C LEU A 160 11.06 -17.59 15.22
N ILE A 161 10.37 -17.59 14.08
CA ILE A 161 9.00 -17.09 13.96
C ILE A 161 8.16 -18.27 13.48
N GLU A 162 7.17 -18.68 14.28
CA GLU A 162 6.28 -19.78 13.93
C GLU A 162 5.59 -19.48 12.59
N GLY A 163 5.71 -20.40 11.62
CA GLY A 163 5.19 -20.20 10.26
C GLY A 163 6.17 -19.54 9.29
N LEU A 164 7.44 -19.34 9.64
CA LEU A 164 8.51 -19.05 8.67
C LEU A 164 9.50 -20.22 8.58
N PRO A 165 10.30 -20.30 7.50
CA PRO A 165 11.39 -21.27 7.40
C PRO A 165 12.26 -21.24 8.66
N LEU A 166 12.64 -22.42 9.16
CA LEU A 166 13.10 -22.62 10.53
C LEU A 166 14.43 -21.96 10.93
N LEU A 167 15.11 -21.22 10.04
CA LEU A 167 16.46 -20.68 10.28
C LEU A 167 16.70 -19.34 9.56
N LEU A 168 16.14 -18.26 10.08
CA LEU A 168 16.53 -16.91 9.66
C LEU A 168 17.72 -16.40 10.49
N GLU A 169 18.74 -15.88 9.82
CA GLU A 169 19.84 -15.13 10.43
C GLU A 169 19.52 -13.63 10.50
N LEU A 170 20.26 -12.85 11.29
CA LEU A 170 20.06 -11.39 11.37
C LEU A 170 20.22 -10.70 10.01
N GLN A 171 21.10 -11.24 9.15
CA GLN A 171 21.34 -10.72 7.80
C GLN A 171 20.18 -10.99 6.82
N ASP A 172 19.29 -11.93 7.15
CA ASP A 172 18.12 -12.27 6.34
C ASP A 172 16.93 -11.37 6.66
N LEU A 173 16.98 -10.64 7.79
CA LEU A 173 15.91 -9.74 8.22
C LEU A 173 15.94 -8.43 7.41
N PRO A 174 14.77 -7.80 7.22
CA PRO A 174 14.70 -6.44 6.69
C PRO A 174 15.60 -5.49 7.49
N SER A 175 16.31 -4.60 6.81
CA SER A 175 17.34 -3.75 7.43
C SER A 175 16.82 -2.93 8.62
N PHE A 176 15.58 -2.45 8.56
CA PHE A 176 14.96 -1.67 9.63
C PHE A 176 14.41 -2.52 10.79
N VAL A 177 14.41 -3.85 10.66
CA VAL A 177 14.22 -4.80 11.78
C VAL A 177 15.57 -5.10 12.43
N ALA A 178 16.64 -5.25 11.64
CA ALA A 178 17.98 -5.52 12.14
C ALA A 178 18.62 -4.29 12.84
N VAL A 179 18.45 -3.08 12.28
CA VAL A 179 19.02 -1.82 12.79
C VAL A 179 17.95 -0.70 12.81
N PRO A 180 16.93 -0.80 13.69
CA PRO A 180 15.77 0.10 13.67
C PRO A 180 16.13 1.59 13.83
N ASP A 181 17.14 1.91 14.63
CA ASP A 181 17.57 3.29 14.90
C ASP A 181 18.12 4.01 13.65
N SER A 182 18.56 3.26 12.64
CA SER A 182 19.02 3.84 11.36
C SER A 182 17.87 4.25 10.44
N TYR A 183 16.65 3.78 10.69
CA TYR A 183 15.50 3.94 9.79
C TYR A 183 14.18 4.22 10.54
N PRO A 184 14.11 5.23 11.44
CA PRO A 184 12.95 5.45 12.30
C PRO A 184 11.66 5.70 11.52
N ALA A 185 11.73 6.42 10.38
CA ALA A 185 10.59 6.66 9.51
C ALA A 185 10.05 5.36 8.88
N ASN A 186 10.94 4.46 8.43
CA ASN A 186 10.55 3.19 7.83
C ASN A 186 9.97 2.24 8.87
N VAL A 187 10.53 2.19 10.08
CA VAL A 187 9.96 1.40 11.19
C VAL A 187 8.53 1.88 11.47
N LYS A 188 8.34 3.19 11.69
CA LYS A 188 7.02 3.77 11.95
C LYS A 188 6.03 3.46 10.82
N MET A 189 6.43 3.67 9.57
CA MET A 189 5.59 3.39 8.40
C MET A 189 5.21 1.91 8.33
N THR A 190 6.17 1.02 8.53
CA THR A 190 5.95 -0.42 8.44
C THR A 190 4.99 -0.94 9.50
N MET A 191 5.13 -0.48 10.74
CA MET A 191 4.21 -0.86 11.81
C MET A 191 2.80 -0.30 11.57
N SER A 192 2.69 0.87 10.93
CA SER A 192 1.39 1.49 10.65
C SER A 192 0.50 0.67 9.71
N GLN A 193 1.07 -0.22 8.89
CA GLN A 193 0.32 -1.10 7.98
C GLN A 193 -0.71 -1.99 8.67
N PHE A 194 -0.45 -2.36 9.92
CA PHE A 194 -1.29 -3.29 10.69
C PHE A 194 -2.23 -2.58 11.65
N ALA A 195 -2.10 -1.25 11.82
CA ALA A 195 -2.80 -0.49 12.85
C ALA A 195 -4.33 -0.48 12.70
N ASN A 196 -4.83 -0.69 11.48
CA ASN A 196 -6.25 -0.78 11.18
C ASN A 196 -6.58 -1.87 10.16
N LEU A 197 -5.65 -2.79 9.92
CA LEU A 197 -5.78 -3.80 8.86
C LEU A 197 -6.98 -4.73 9.08
N ASP A 198 -7.34 -4.99 10.34
CA ASP A 198 -8.52 -5.76 10.77
C ASP A 198 -9.85 -5.17 10.25
N LYS A 199 -9.88 -3.88 9.91
CA LYS A 199 -11.05 -3.21 9.32
C LYS A 199 -11.12 -3.37 7.80
N ALA A 200 -10.05 -3.82 7.14
CA ALA A 200 -10.05 -4.02 5.69
C ALA A 200 -11.01 -5.15 5.32
N ASP A 201 -11.78 -5.00 4.25
CA ASP A 201 -12.71 -6.05 3.83
C ASP A 201 -11.96 -7.25 3.25
N ARG A 202 -10.80 -7.01 2.62
CA ARG A 202 -9.92 -8.05 2.08
C ARG A 202 -8.47 -7.65 2.18
N VAL A 203 -7.62 -8.66 2.32
CA VAL A 203 -6.17 -8.56 2.17
C VAL A 203 -5.76 -9.28 0.89
N LEU A 204 -5.03 -8.58 0.03
CA LEU A 204 -4.45 -9.08 -1.21
C LEU A 204 -2.93 -8.99 -1.06
N ILE A 205 -2.22 -10.04 -1.46
CA ILE A 205 -0.75 -10.07 -1.38
C ILE A 205 -0.21 -10.42 -2.76
N ASN A 206 0.78 -9.66 -3.23
CA ASN A 206 1.42 -9.86 -4.52
C ASN A 206 2.41 -11.03 -4.49
N THR A 207 1.90 -12.24 -4.29
CA THR A 207 2.64 -13.50 -4.32
C THR A 207 1.82 -14.61 -4.98
N PHE A 208 2.35 -15.83 -5.00
CA PHE A 208 1.58 -17.03 -5.34
C PHE A 208 1.83 -18.13 -4.31
N TYR A 209 0.78 -18.87 -3.98
CA TYR A 209 0.78 -19.84 -2.88
C TYR A 209 1.95 -20.83 -2.90
N LYS A 210 2.32 -21.36 -4.07
CA LYS A 210 3.43 -22.32 -4.19
C LYS A 210 4.82 -21.74 -3.89
N LEU A 211 4.98 -20.42 -3.86
CA LEU A 211 6.24 -19.77 -3.51
C LEU A 211 6.46 -19.72 -2.00
N GLU A 212 5.38 -19.48 -1.25
CA GLU A 212 5.42 -19.14 0.17
C GLU A 212 4.37 -19.96 0.95
N ASN A 213 4.22 -21.25 0.60
CA ASN A 213 3.20 -22.14 1.18
C ASN A 213 3.43 -22.48 2.66
N GLU A 214 4.67 -22.31 3.13
CA GLU A 214 5.05 -22.49 4.54
C GLU A 214 4.59 -21.30 5.40
N VAL A 215 4.32 -20.14 4.79
CA VAL A 215 3.89 -18.94 5.51
C VAL A 215 2.42 -19.04 5.89
N ASN A 216 2.16 -19.28 7.18
CA ASN A 216 0.83 -19.52 7.70
C ASN A 216 0.09 -18.20 8.03
N PHE A 217 -0.78 -17.76 7.12
CA PHE A 217 -1.56 -16.52 7.24
C PHE A 217 -2.92 -16.68 7.95
N HIS A 218 -3.22 -17.80 8.62
CA HIS A 218 -4.52 -18.00 9.28
C HIS A 218 -4.83 -17.03 10.45
N HIS A 219 -3.92 -16.11 10.76
CA HIS A 219 -4.06 -15.10 11.82
C HIS A 219 -4.23 -13.66 11.32
N PHE A 220 -4.40 -13.45 10.01
CA PHE A 220 -4.81 -12.16 9.43
C PHE A 220 -6.33 -12.01 9.34
#